data_AF-A0A1W9ST17-F1
#
_entry.id   AF-A0A1W9ST17-F1
#
_cell.length_a   1.000
_cell.length_b   1.000
_cell.length_c   1.000
_cell.angle_alpha   90.00
_cell.angle_beta   90.00
_cell.angle_gamma   90.00
#
_symmetry.space_group_name_H-M   'P 1'
#
loop_
_entity.id
_entity.type
_entity.pdbx_description
1 polymer ?
#
loop_
_entity_poly.entity_id
_entity_poly.type
_entity_poly.pdbx_seq_one_letter_code
_entity_poly.pdbx_strand_id
1 'polypeptide(L)'
;MKFLKFIKKNIFLMKKLLILIILLIILNNNFLKSQNPNLVSNPSFENYNKCPNSFTPFNKTFSLIPDWTYPTHGTPDYFNRCCKNTIVGVPKNFAGWSQPHSGDAYMGFILIGSFNKNNEQFREYLQATLTERLELNEKYCISFYYRLSKFSKFAIDQIGVFFTDKEVRRGTENHLGFEAQVNNNPGNFLDNQDKWGKFCGYFTAQGTENHLIIGNFRNTEDTEMIESKNYSGKKNKRGKEYSYYYIDDVSVKKITNCNDCDCLPKDLSVKIINTSTNDASSARVKVIGGTKPYSFLWSNGEKTQSISDLNTGKYSVTVTDYYNCQDNADIDIFSKERKKLQVTHESSFNGKNTGKIKLNVCKIFR
;
A
#
# COMPACT_ATOMS: atom_id res chain seq x y z
N MET A 1 -10.58 -4.13 67.12
CA MET A 1 -9.40 -3.82 66.26
C MET A 1 -9.16 -4.81 65.09
N LYS A 2 -9.36 -6.13 65.25
CA LYS A 2 -9.17 -7.13 64.18
C LYS A 2 -10.17 -7.02 63.01
N PHE A 3 -11.43 -6.72 63.29
CA PHE A 3 -12.50 -6.60 62.27
C PHE A 3 -12.27 -5.44 61.28
N LEU A 4 -11.85 -4.26 61.78
CA LEU A 4 -11.51 -3.11 60.92
C LEU A 4 -10.30 -3.39 60.00
N LYS A 5 -9.31 -4.16 60.47
CA LYS A 5 -8.16 -4.58 59.63
C LYS A 5 -8.60 -5.54 58.52
N PHE A 6 -9.55 -6.42 58.81
CA PHE A 6 -10.13 -7.34 57.82
C PHE A 6 -10.90 -6.59 56.72
N ILE A 7 -11.75 -5.62 57.08
CA ILE A 7 -12.48 -4.80 56.12
C ILE A 7 -11.52 -3.98 55.24
N LYS A 8 -10.51 -3.33 55.82
CA LYS A 8 -9.52 -2.56 55.04
C LYS A 8 -8.73 -3.45 54.07
N LYS A 9 -8.37 -4.66 54.49
CA LYS A 9 -7.66 -5.64 53.62
C LYS A 9 -8.54 -6.08 52.44
N ASN A 10 -9.83 -6.34 52.68
CA ASN A 10 -10.76 -6.74 51.62
C ASN A 10 -11.06 -5.59 50.64
N ILE A 11 -11.24 -4.35 51.12
CA ILE A 11 -11.39 -3.17 50.26
C ILE A 11 -10.13 -2.94 49.42
N PHE A 12 -8.94 -3.13 50.00
CA PHE A 12 -7.67 -3.03 49.28
C PHE A 12 -7.53 -4.11 48.20
N LEU A 13 -7.91 -5.36 48.49
CA LEU A 13 -7.93 -6.44 47.50
C LEU A 13 -8.93 -6.17 46.37
N MET A 14 -10.15 -5.71 46.69
CA MET A 14 -11.16 -5.37 45.68
C MET A 14 -10.71 -4.23 44.77
N LYS A 15 -10.06 -3.19 45.32
CA LYS A 15 -9.49 -2.10 44.51
C LYS A 15 -8.39 -2.60 43.57
N LYS A 16 -7.50 -3.48 44.04
CA LYS A 16 -6.49 -4.11 43.18
C LYS A 16 -7.10 -4.97 42.08
N LEU A 17 -8.13 -5.74 42.40
CA LEU A 17 -8.85 -6.56 41.41
C LEU A 17 -9.54 -5.68 40.36
N LEU A 18 -10.19 -4.59 40.78
CA LEU A 18 -10.82 -3.64 39.87
C LEU A 18 -9.80 -2.95 38.95
N ILE A 19 -8.65 -2.51 39.49
CA ILE A 19 -7.55 -1.93 38.70
C ILE A 19 -6.99 -2.95 37.71
N LEU A 20 -6.84 -4.21 38.11
CA LEU A 20 -6.36 -5.28 37.23
C LEU A 20 -7.36 -5.56 36.08
N ILE A 21 -8.66 -5.58 36.37
CA ILE A 21 -9.71 -5.73 35.35
C ILE A 21 -9.70 -4.55 34.39
N ILE A 22 -9.58 -3.32 34.88
CA ILE A 22 -9.48 -2.12 34.05
C ILE A 22 -8.22 -2.17 33.18
N LEU A 23 -7.07 -2.57 33.74
CA LEU A 23 -5.83 -2.77 32.98
C LEU A 23 -5.98 -3.86 31.91
N LEU A 24 -6.64 -4.98 32.20
CA LEU A 24 -6.91 -6.04 31.24
C LEU A 24 -7.85 -5.57 30.11
N ILE A 25 -8.86 -4.77 30.42
CA ILE A 25 -9.76 -4.17 29.42
C ILE A 25 -8.99 -3.17 28.55
N ILE A 26 -8.15 -2.32 29.14
CA ILE A 26 -7.30 -1.36 28.41
C ILE A 26 -6.28 -2.10 27.53
N LEU A 27 -5.63 -3.15 28.05
CA LEU A 27 -4.69 -3.98 27.30
C LEU A 27 -5.38 -4.70 26.14
N ASN A 28 -6.57 -5.28 26.35
CA ASN A 28 -7.34 -5.92 25.28
C ASN A 28 -7.81 -4.90 24.23
N ASN A 29 -8.28 -3.72 24.64
CA ASN A 29 -8.66 -2.65 23.70
C ASN A 29 -7.46 -2.15 22.89
N ASN A 30 -6.29 -2.03 23.50
CA ASN A 30 -5.05 -1.66 22.80
C ASN A 30 -4.55 -2.79 21.89
N PHE A 31 -4.76 -4.06 22.26
CA PHE A 31 -4.42 -5.22 21.43
C PHE A 31 -5.35 -5.34 20.21
N LEU A 32 -6.64 -5.05 20.37
CA LEU A 32 -7.60 -4.99 19.26
C LEU A 32 -7.32 -3.80 18.31
N LYS A 33 -6.88 -2.66 18.84
CA LYS A 33 -6.43 -1.50 18.03
C LYS A 33 -5.07 -1.72 17.33
N SER A 34 -4.30 -2.74 17.71
CA SER A 34 -2.98 -3.02 17.11
C SER A 34 -3.06 -3.87 15.84
N GLN A 35 -4.21 -4.49 15.58
CA GLN A 35 -4.48 -5.12 14.30
C GLN A 35 -4.97 -4.02 13.35
N ASN A 36 -4.34 -3.89 12.19
CA ASN A 36 -4.86 -3.12 11.06
C ASN A 36 -5.75 -4.09 10.26
N PRO A 37 -7.05 -4.24 10.62
CA PRO A 37 -7.87 -5.32 10.12
C PRO A 37 -8.16 -5.09 8.63
N ASN A 38 -8.38 -6.20 7.92
CA ASN A 38 -8.96 -6.10 6.59
C ASN A 38 -10.43 -5.69 6.73
N LEU A 39 -10.81 -4.58 6.09
CA LEU A 39 -12.16 -4.02 6.13
C LEU A 39 -13.12 -4.63 5.11
N VAL A 40 -12.68 -5.59 4.31
CA VAL A 40 -13.53 -6.30 3.35
C VAL A 40 -14.17 -7.50 4.03
N SER A 41 -15.51 -7.55 4.03
CA SER A 41 -16.25 -8.72 4.49
C SER A 41 -16.03 -9.92 3.56
N ASN A 42 -15.79 -11.10 4.13
CA ASN A 42 -15.58 -12.35 3.39
C ASN A 42 -14.54 -12.21 2.24
N PRO A 43 -13.31 -11.76 2.53
CA PRO A 43 -12.35 -11.27 1.52
C PRO A 43 -11.79 -12.36 0.59
N SER A 44 -11.79 -13.61 1.05
CA SER A 44 -11.32 -14.79 0.33
C SER A 44 -12.48 -15.72 -0.10
N PHE A 45 -13.73 -15.25 0.01
CA PHE A 45 -14.92 -15.95 -0.46
C PHE A 45 -15.19 -17.32 0.19
N GLU A 46 -14.67 -17.55 1.40
CA GLU A 46 -14.79 -18.83 2.12
C GLU A 46 -16.11 -18.97 2.89
N ASN A 47 -16.78 -17.85 3.19
CA ASN A 47 -18.13 -17.88 3.72
C ASN A 47 -19.15 -17.95 2.57
N TYR A 48 -19.95 -19.01 2.53
CA TYR A 48 -20.96 -19.23 1.50
C TYR A 48 -22.15 -20.02 2.06
N ASN A 49 -23.34 -19.75 1.52
CA ASN A 49 -24.57 -20.41 1.99
C ASN A 49 -24.74 -21.82 1.42
N LYS A 50 -24.30 -22.03 0.17
CA LYS A 50 -24.38 -23.31 -0.52
C LYS A 50 -23.31 -23.45 -1.58
N CYS A 51 -22.79 -24.67 -1.71
CA CYS A 51 -21.90 -25.08 -2.78
C CYS A 51 -22.47 -24.78 -4.19
N PRO A 52 -21.68 -24.16 -5.09
CA PRO A 52 -22.14 -23.81 -6.44
C PRO A 52 -22.32 -25.07 -7.30
N ASN A 53 -23.52 -25.31 -7.83
CA ASN A 53 -23.82 -26.52 -8.61
C ASN A 53 -23.76 -26.30 -10.14
N SER A 54 -23.69 -25.06 -10.59
CA SER A 54 -23.65 -24.62 -11.99
C SER A 54 -23.08 -23.21 -12.05
N PHE A 55 -23.02 -22.65 -13.26
CA PHE A 55 -22.81 -21.21 -13.45
C PHE A 55 -23.73 -20.38 -12.57
N THR A 56 -23.26 -19.19 -12.22
CA THR A 56 -24.08 -18.18 -11.57
C THR A 56 -25.30 -17.86 -12.45
N PRO A 57 -26.55 -18.13 -11.98
CA PRO A 57 -27.73 -17.72 -12.73
C PRO A 57 -28.06 -16.25 -12.43
N PHE A 58 -28.59 -15.55 -13.44
CA PHE A 58 -28.94 -14.11 -13.39
C PHE A 58 -29.76 -13.66 -12.17
N ASN A 59 -30.46 -14.58 -11.48
CA ASN A 59 -31.35 -14.27 -10.36
C ASN A 59 -30.93 -14.82 -8.99
N LYS A 60 -29.79 -15.51 -8.82
CA LYS A 60 -29.44 -16.15 -7.53
C LYS A 60 -28.17 -15.63 -6.85
N THR A 61 -27.42 -14.71 -7.44
CA THR A 61 -26.05 -14.54 -6.94
C THR A 61 -25.88 -13.78 -5.65
N PHE A 62 -26.88 -12.99 -5.26
CA PHE A 62 -26.96 -12.44 -3.91
C PHE A 62 -27.08 -13.50 -2.81
N SER A 63 -27.42 -14.76 -3.15
CA SER A 63 -27.69 -15.80 -2.16
C SER A 63 -26.53 -16.77 -1.91
N LEU A 64 -25.50 -16.80 -2.76
CA LEU A 64 -24.42 -17.79 -2.62
C LEU A 64 -23.32 -17.32 -1.68
N ILE A 65 -22.87 -16.08 -1.81
CA ILE A 65 -21.75 -15.52 -1.07
C ILE A 65 -22.26 -14.31 -0.28
N PRO A 66 -22.45 -14.43 1.04
CA PRO A 66 -22.79 -13.29 1.88
C PRO A 66 -21.81 -12.13 1.67
N ASP A 67 -22.33 -10.91 1.80
CA ASP A 67 -21.59 -9.63 1.71
C ASP A 67 -21.06 -9.24 0.32
N TRP A 68 -21.21 -10.12 -0.67
CA TRP A 68 -20.84 -9.89 -2.06
C TRP A 68 -22.06 -9.83 -2.98
N THR A 69 -22.09 -8.82 -3.83
CA THR A 69 -23.20 -8.49 -4.73
C THR A 69 -22.66 -8.07 -6.09
N TYR A 70 -23.54 -7.94 -7.09
CA TYR A 70 -23.15 -7.46 -8.42
C TYR A 70 -23.93 -6.20 -8.77
N PRO A 71 -23.23 -5.11 -9.13
CA PRO A 71 -23.87 -3.84 -9.43
C PRO A 71 -24.47 -3.77 -10.84
N THR A 72 -24.35 -4.84 -11.63
CA THR A 72 -24.82 -4.96 -13.03
C THR A 72 -25.63 -6.25 -13.20
N HIS A 73 -26.23 -6.45 -14.38
CA HIS A 73 -26.83 -7.74 -14.77
C HIS A 73 -25.79 -8.81 -15.13
N GLY A 74 -24.49 -8.50 -15.03
CA GLY A 74 -23.41 -9.47 -15.17
C GLY A 74 -23.50 -10.59 -14.12
N THR A 75 -22.93 -11.75 -14.44
CA THR A 75 -23.04 -12.96 -13.62
C THR A 75 -21.66 -13.53 -13.29
N PRO A 76 -20.80 -12.82 -12.53
CA PRO A 76 -19.56 -13.40 -12.01
C PRO A 76 -19.78 -14.79 -11.43
N ASP A 77 -18.91 -15.73 -11.76
CA ASP A 77 -19.02 -17.11 -11.33
C ASP A 77 -18.24 -17.37 -10.04
N TYR A 78 -18.85 -18.14 -9.15
CA TYR A 78 -18.23 -18.61 -7.92
C TYR A 78 -17.64 -20.00 -8.11
N PHE A 79 -16.37 -20.18 -7.73
CA PHE A 79 -15.67 -21.45 -7.79
C PHE A 79 -15.31 -21.91 -6.38
N ASN A 80 -15.59 -23.16 -6.05
CA ASN A 80 -15.29 -23.69 -4.72
C ASN A 80 -14.88 -25.19 -4.77
N ARG A 81 -13.93 -25.59 -3.92
CA ARG A 81 -13.49 -27.00 -3.78
C ARG A 81 -14.58 -27.94 -3.30
N CYS A 82 -15.68 -27.47 -2.72
CA CYS A 82 -16.78 -28.35 -2.33
C CYS A 82 -17.52 -28.96 -3.54
N CYS A 83 -17.29 -28.47 -4.77
CA CYS A 83 -17.90 -28.96 -6.00
C CYS A 83 -16.88 -29.61 -6.96
N LYS A 84 -15.99 -30.47 -6.43
CA LYS A 84 -14.93 -31.13 -7.22
C LYS A 84 -15.51 -31.84 -8.45
N ASN A 85 -14.77 -31.81 -9.56
CA ASN A 85 -15.12 -32.46 -10.83
C ASN A 85 -16.39 -31.91 -11.52
N THR A 86 -16.88 -30.74 -11.11
CA THR A 86 -17.95 -30.03 -11.81
C THR A 86 -17.40 -28.90 -12.68
N ILE A 87 -18.27 -28.26 -13.47
CA ILE A 87 -17.89 -27.09 -14.28
C ILE A 87 -17.51 -25.86 -13.45
N VAL A 88 -17.86 -25.81 -12.17
CA VAL A 88 -17.55 -24.71 -11.24
C VAL A 88 -16.69 -25.18 -10.07
N GLY A 89 -16.05 -26.34 -10.22
CA GLY A 89 -15.17 -26.92 -9.22
C GLY A 89 -13.77 -26.33 -9.21
N VAL A 90 -13.09 -26.46 -8.08
CA VAL A 90 -11.67 -26.10 -7.95
C VAL A 90 -10.82 -27.38 -7.87
N PRO A 91 -9.66 -27.46 -8.55
CA PRO A 91 -9.04 -26.40 -9.37
C PRO A 91 -9.47 -26.37 -10.83
N LYS A 92 -10.18 -27.38 -11.33
CA LYS A 92 -10.58 -27.47 -12.74
C LYS A 92 -12.05 -27.08 -12.90
N ASN A 93 -12.28 -26.01 -13.66
CA ASN A 93 -13.60 -25.46 -13.98
C ASN A 93 -13.73 -25.21 -15.49
N PHE A 94 -14.86 -24.63 -15.91
CA PHE A 94 -15.15 -24.34 -17.31
C PHE A 94 -14.21 -23.28 -17.91
N ALA A 95 -13.69 -22.37 -17.10
CA ALA A 95 -12.77 -21.31 -17.50
C ALA A 95 -11.31 -21.78 -17.46
N GLY A 96 -11.01 -22.99 -16.99
CA GLY A 96 -9.69 -23.61 -17.07
C GLY A 96 -9.25 -24.23 -15.76
N TRP A 97 -7.97 -24.08 -15.44
CA TRP A 97 -7.38 -24.59 -14.21
C TRP A 97 -6.83 -23.44 -13.37
N SER A 98 -7.26 -23.37 -12.10
CA SER A 98 -6.64 -22.51 -11.09
C SER A 98 -6.90 -23.07 -9.68
N GLN A 99 -5.83 -23.17 -8.89
CA GLN A 99 -5.96 -23.28 -7.44
C GLN A 99 -6.33 -21.91 -6.84
N PRO A 100 -7.06 -21.86 -5.70
CA PRO A 100 -7.26 -20.64 -4.94
C PRO A 100 -5.91 -20.05 -4.54
N HIS A 101 -5.87 -18.73 -4.34
CA HIS A 101 -4.69 -18.10 -3.76
C HIS A 101 -4.62 -18.46 -2.27
N SER A 102 -5.75 -18.40 -1.58
CA SER A 102 -5.91 -18.92 -0.22
C SER A 102 -7.21 -19.74 -0.11
N GLY A 103 -7.34 -20.52 0.97
CA GLY A 103 -8.57 -21.28 1.25
C GLY A 103 -8.97 -22.28 0.15
N ASP A 104 -10.26 -22.35 -0.12
CA ASP A 104 -10.96 -23.33 -0.96
C ASP A 104 -11.74 -22.69 -2.12
N ALA A 105 -11.85 -21.36 -2.19
CA ALA A 105 -12.72 -20.66 -3.12
C ALA A 105 -12.09 -19.44 -3.81
N TYR A 106 -12.71 -18.97 -4.90
CA TYR A 106 -12.42 -17.70 -5.55
C TYR A 106 -13.57 -17.29 -6.48
N MET A 107 -13.58 -16.02 -6.89
CA MET A 107 -14.51 -15.50 -7.89
C MET A 107 -13.88 -15.43 -9.27
N GLY A 108 -14.70 -15.50 -10.32
CA GLY A 108 -14.27 -15.14 -11.66
C GLY A 108 -15.27 -14.24 -12.38
N PHE A 109 -14.76 -13.39 -13.27
CA PHE A 109 -15.56 -12.38 -13.95
C PHE A 109 -14.99 -12.02 -15.31
N ILE A 110 -15.87 -11.58 -16.20
CA ILE A 110 -15.58 -11.24 -17.60
C ILE A 110 -15.39 -9.74 -17.78
N LEU A 111 -14.36 -9.37 -18.54
CA LEU A 111 -14.14 -8.01 -19.03
C LEU A 111 -13.88 -8.03 -20.55
N ILE A 112 -14.33 -6.99 -21.24
CA ILE A 112 -14.20 -6.83 -22.71
C ILE A 112 -13.71 -5.41 -23.02
N GLY A 113 -12.79 -5.29 -24.00
CA GLY A 113 -12.26 -4.05 -24.54
C GLY A 113 -12.41 -3.91 -26.06
N SER A 114 -11.71 -2.95 -26.66
CA SER A 114 -12.02 -2.33 -27.97
C SER A 114 -12.00 -3.25 -29.21
N PHE A 115 -11.45 -4.46 -29.16
CA PHE A 115 -11.31 -5.32 -30.35
C PHE A 115 -12.55 -6.15 -30.69
N ASN A 116 -13.64 -6.06 -29.91
CA ASN A 116 -14.80 -6.89 -30.18
C ASN A 116 -15.53 -6.37 -31.44
N LYS A 117 -15.38 -7.09 -32.56
CA LYS A 117 -15.92 -6.78 -33.90
C LYS A 117 -17.44 -6.51 -33.95
N ASN A 118 -18.15 -6.72 -32.84
CA ASN A 118 -19.60 -6.64 -32.72
C ASN A 118 -20.09 -5.51 -31.77
N ASN A 119 -19.24 -4.56 -31.36
CA ASN A 119 -19.59 -3.49 -30.39
C ASN A 119 -20.16 -4.04 -29.06
N GLU A 120 -19.72 -5.22 -28.62
CA GLU A 120 -20.20 -5.81 -27.38
C GLU A 120 -19.63 -5.04 -26.18
N GLN A 121 -20.50 -4.51 -25.33
CA GLN A 121 -20.13 -3.70 -24.18
C GLN A 121 -20.17 -4.46 -22.85
N PHE A 122 -20.37 -5.79 -22.92
CA PHE A 122 -20.55 -6.66 -21.77
C PHE A 122 -19.33 -6.69 -20.85
N ARG A 123 -19.57 -6.53 -19.55
CA ARG A 123 -18.57 -6.72 -18.50
C ARG A 123 -19.24 -6.98 -17.17
N GLU A 124 -18.46 -7.55 -16.26
CA GLU A 124 -18.92 -7.95 -14.96
C GLU A 124 -18.15 -7.22 -13.85
N TYR A 125 -18.81 -7.08 -12.71
CA TYR A 125 -18.29 -6.37 -11.55
C TYR A 125 -18.59 -7.14 -10.28
N LEU A 126 -17.69 -7.04 -9.31
CA LEU A 126 -17.87 -7.57 -7.97
C LEU A 126 -18.02 -6.39 -7.00
N GLN A 127 -19.00 -6.44 -6.12
CA GLN A 127 -19.23 -5.42 -5.12
C GLN A 127 -19.23 -6.04 -3.73
N ALA A 128 -18.42 -5.51 -2.82
CA ALA A 128 -18.37 -5.95 -1.43
C ALA A 128 -18.82 -4.84 -0.48
N THR A 129 -19.40 -5.25 0.64
CA THR A 129 -19.66 -4.39 1.78
C THR A 129 -18.40 -4.30 2.65
N LEU A 130 -18.07 -3.09 3.11
CA LEU A 130 -17.01 -2.87 4.08
C LEU A 130 -17.54 -3.13 5.50
N THR A 131 -16.70 -3.66 6.37
CA THR A 131 -17.06 -3.92 7.78
C THR A 131 -17.32 -2.64 8.57
N GLU A 132 -16.73 -1.53 8.12
CA GLU A 132 -16.94 -0.20 8.65
C GLU A 132 -16.76 0.85 7.56
N ARG A 133 -17.33 2.03 7.80
CA ARG A 133 -17.18 3.20 6.93
C ARG A 133 -15.74 3.72 7.00
N LEU A 134 -15.16 4.06 5.86
CA LEU A 134 -13.82 4.65 5.82
C LEU A 134 -13.81 6.05 6.47
N GLU A 135 -12.68 6.44 7.04
CA GLU A 135 -12.51 7.72 7.72
C GLU A 135 -12.12 8.84 6.74
N LEU A 136 -12.68 10.03 6.93
CA LEU A 136 -12.40 11.20 6.08
C LEU A 136 -10.91 11.59 6.12
N ASN A 137 -10.33 11.82 4.95
CA ASN A 137 -8.93 12.24 4.73
C ASN A 137 -7.86 11.20 5.14
N GLU A 138 -8.26 10.00 5.53
CA GLU A 138 -7.35 8.91 5.81
C GLU A 138 -6.98 8.16 4.53
N LYS A 139 -5.77 7.61 4.46
CA LYS A 139 -5.35 6.78 3.33
C LYS A 139 -5.63 5.32 3.59
N TYR A 140 -6.08 4.63 2.55
CA TYR A 140 -6.34 3.20 2.57
C TYR A 140 -5.58 2.50 1.45
N CYS A 141 -5.00 1.36 1.78
CA CYS A 141 -4.42 0.43 0.83
C CYS A 141 -5.50 -0.53 0.36
N ILE A 142 -5.62 -0.72 -0.95
CA ILE A 142 -6.44 -1.75 -1.56
C ILE A 142 -5.51 -2.73 -2.28
N SER A 143 -5.73 -4.02 -2.08
CA SER A 143 -5.07 -5.06 -2.87
C SER A 143 -5.97 -6.26 -3.06
N PHE A 144 -5.74 -7.01 -4.12
CA PHE A 144 -6.32 -8.33 -4.33
C PHE A 144 -5.41 -9.16 -5.21
N TYR A 145 -5.55 -10.47 -5.15
CA TYR A 145 -4.87 -11.36 -6.06
C TYR A 145 -5.74 -11.60 -7.28
N TYR A 146 -5.13 -11.53 -8.47
CA TYR A 146 -5.80 -11.82 -9.72
C TYR A 146 -5.04 -12.90 -10.49
N ARG A 147 -5.76 -13.63 -11.34
CA ARG A 147 -5.14 -14.53 -12.30
C ARG A 147 -5.96 -14.54 -13.58
N LEU A 148 -5.30 -14.38 -14.71
CA LEU A 148 -5.95 -14.53 -16.00
C LEU A 148 -6.18 -16.02 -16.30
N SER A 149 -7.39 -16.37 -16.72
CA SER A 149 -7.71 -17.74 -17.11
C SER A 149 -6.83 -18.21 -18.28
N LYS A 150 -6.46 -19.50 -18.28
CA LYS A 150 -5.77 -20.17 -19.42
C LYS A 150 -6.61 -20.23 -20.70
N PHE A 151 -7.93 -20.09 -20.58
CA PHE A 151 -8.87 -20.05 -21.71
C PHE A 151 -9.24 -18.60 -22.08
N SER A 152 -8.67 -17.62 -21.39
CA SER A 152 -8.80 -16.21 -21.74
C SER A 152 -7.92 -15.89 -22.96
N LYS A 153 -8.54 -15.45 -24.05
CA LYS A 153 -7.80 -15.05 -25.26
C LYS A 153 -7.12 -13.69 -25.07
N PHE A 154 -7.73 -12.80 -24.31
CA PHE A 154 -7.21 -11.45 -24.11
C PHE A 154 -6.89 -11.17 -22.64
N ALA A 155 -5.97 -10.24 -22.42
CA ALA A 155 -5.76 -9.52 -21.16
C ALA A 155 -6.09 -8.04 -21.39
N ILE A 156 -6.62 -7.36 -20.37
CA ILE A 156 -6.90 -5.92 -20.42
C ILE A 156 -5.95 -5.12 -19.52
N ASP A 157 -5.91 -3.80 -19.74
CA ASP A 157 -5.14 -2.84 -18.94
C ASP A 157 -6.01 -1.95 -18.01
N GLN A 158 -7.30 -2.23 -17.82
CA GLN A 158 -8.20 -1.39 -17.01
C GLN A 158 -9.04 -2.20 -16.01
N ILE A 159 -8.43 -2.65 -14.92
CA ILE A 159 -9.15 -3.06 -13.72
C ILE A 159 -8.99 -1.98 -12.65
N GLY A 160 -10.11 -1.49 -12.17
CA GLY A 160 -10.19 -0.48 -11.12
C GLY A 160 -10.96 -0.94 -9.91
N VAL A 161 -10.88 -0.11 -8.88
CA VAL A 161 -11.67 -0.20 -7.66
C VAL A 161 -12.34 1.14 -7.42
N PHE A 162 -13.67 1.11 -7.36
CA PHE A 162 -14.51 2.25 -7.04
C PHE A 162 -15.10 2.08 -5.63
N PHE A 163 -15.05 3.12 -4.82
CA PHE A 163 -15.66 3.13 -3.50
C PHE A 163 -16.89 4.02 -3.45
N THR A 164 -17.90 3.62 -2.68
CA THR A 164 -19.20 4.31 -2.64
C THR A 164 -19.89 4.18 -1.29
N ASP A 165 -20.76 5.14 -0.97
CA ASP A 165 -21.58 5.17 0.26
C ASP A 165 -22.69 4.13 0.25
N LYS A 166 -23.27 3.83 -0.92
CA LYS A 166 -24.45 2.99 -1.05
C LYS A 166 -24.21 1.84 -2.00
N GLU A 167 -24.84 0.71 -1.72
CA GLU A 167 -24.88 -0.42 -2.64
C GLU A 167 -25.36 0.06 -4.03
N VAL A 168 -24.57 -0.21 -5.06
CA VAL A 168 -24.95 0.09 -6.44
C VAL A 168 -25.69 -1.09 -7.03
N ARG A 169 -26.80 -0.80 -7.71
CA ARG A 169 -27.51 -1.73 -8.59
C ARG A 169 -27.93 -1.00 -9.85
N ARG A 170 -27.46 -1.46 -11.00
CA ARG A 170 -27.78 -0.91 -12.33
C ARG A 170 -28.33 -2.02 -13.21
N GLY A 171 -29.43 -1.72 -13.91
CA GLY A 171 -30.04 -2.64 -14.86
C GLY A 171 -29.30 -2.72 -16.20
N THR A 172 -27.97 -2.81 -16.16
CA THR A 172 -27.09 -2.77 -17.34
C THR A 172 -26.10 -3.91 -17.31
N GLU A 173 -25.62 -4.34 -18.47
CA GLU A 173 -24.45 -5.23 -18.62
C GLU A 173 -23.20 -4.45 -19.10
N ASN A 174 -23.35 -3.13 -19.25
CA ASN A 174 -22.31 -2.21 -19.70
C ASN A 174 -21.48 -1.65 -18.53
N HIS A 175 -20.50 -0.81 -18.84
CA HIS A 175 -19.75 -0.07 -17.85
C HIS A 175 -20.62 0.85 -17.00
N LEU A 176 -20.21 1.01 -15.73
CA LEU A 176 -20.95 1.76 -14.72
C LEU A 176 -20.77 3.29 -14.82
N GLY A 177 -19.81 3.77 -15.61
CA GLY A 177 -19.55 5.20 -15.82
C GLY A 177 -19.05 5.95 -14.58
N PHE A 178 -18.53 5.23 -13.57
CA PHE A 178 -17.89 5.84 -12.40
C PHE A 178 -16.40 6.07 -12.64
N GLU A 179 -15.81 7.06 -11.98
CA GLU A 179 -14.36 7.21 -11.92
C GLU A 179 -13.81 6.40 -10.75
N ALA A 180 -13.09 5.31 -11.04
CA ALA A 180 -12.46 4.51 -10.00
C ALA A 180 -11.33 5.28 -9.30
N GLN A 181 -11.31 5.24 -7.97
CA GLN A 181 -10.28 5.87 -7.15
C GLN A 181 -8.91 5.18 -7.30
N VAL A 182 -8.89 3.89 -7.64
CA VAL A 182 -7.66 3.12 -7.85
C VAL A 182 -7.80 2.32 -9.13
N ASN A 183 -6.82 2.44 -10.04
CA ASN A 183 -6.74 1.66 -11.27
C ASN A 183 -5.32 1.14 -11.44
N ASN A 184 -5.14 0.04 -12.17
CA ASN A 184 -3.82 -0.27 -12.70
C ASN A 184 -3.45 0.79 -13.76
N ASN A 185 -2.16 1.09 -13.89
CA ASN A 185 -1.71 2.07 -14.87
C ASN A 185 -2.10 1.62 -16.30
N PRO A 186 -2.59 2.52 -17.16
CA PRO A 186 -2.82 2.22 -18.56
C PRO A 186 -1.58 1.58 -19.21
N GLY A 187 -1.80 0.57 -20.05
CA GLY A 187 -0.75 -0.25 -20.65
C GLY A 187 -0.11 -1.32 -19.72
N ASN A 188 -0.44 -1.35 -18.43
CA ASN A 188 -0.05 -2.45 -17.54
C ASN A 188 -1.07 -3.59 -17.61
N PHE A 189 -0.92 -4.44 -18.61
CA PHE A 189 -1.81 -5.57 -18.84
C PHE A 189 -1.70 -6.62 -17.73
N LEU A 190 -2.86 -7.02 -17.20
CA LEU A 190 -2.95 -8.05 -16.17
C LEU A 190 -2.93 -9.44 -16.85
N ASP A 191 -1.79 -9.83 -17.44
CA ASP A 191 -1.66 -10.98 -18.35
C ASP A 191 -1.22 -12.31 -17.67
N ASN A 192 -1.12 -12.32 -16.34
CA ASN A 192 -0.63 -13.45 -15.55
C ASN A 192 -1.55 -14.71 -15.63
N GLN A 193 -1.20 -15.69 -16.46
CA GLN A 193 -1.94 -16.97 -16.56
C GLN A 193 -1.35 -18.11 -15.70
N ASP A 194 -0.08 -18.02 -15.31
CA ASP A 194 0.65 -19.12 -14.65
C ASP A 194 0.62 -19.07 -13.12
N LYS A 195 0.60 -17.86 -12.57
CA LYS A 195 0.57 -17.59 -11.13
C LYS A 195 -0.38 -16.46 -10.81
N TRP A 196 -0.81 -16.38 -9.56
CA TRP A 196 -1.51 -15.20 -9.05
C TRP A 196 -0.59 -13.97 -9.15
N GLY A 197 -1.08 -12.93 -9.80
CA GLY A 197 -0.54 -11.57 -9.70
C GLY A 197 -1.23 -10.84 -8.55
N LYS A 198 -0.59 -9.78 -8.04
CA LYS A 198 -1.18 -8.92 -7.02
C LYS A 198 -1.52 -7.57 -7.65
N PHE A 199 -2.80 -7.21 -7.63
CA PHE A 199 -3.23 -5.84 -7.84
C PHE A 199 -3.07 -5.10 -6.51
N CYS A 200 -2.56 -3.88 -6.56
CA CYS A 200 -2.43 -3.07 -5.36
C CYS A 200 -2.36 -1.59 -5.70
N GLY A 201 -2.93 -0.77 -4.82
CA GLY A 201 -2.91 0.68 -4.90
C GLY A 201 -3.40 1.30 -3.60
N TYR A 202 -3.44 2.62 -3.55
CA TYR A 202 -3.94 3.35 -2.38
C TYR A 202 -4.70 4.59 -2.82
N PHE A 203 -5.58 5.08 -1.96
CA PHE A 203 -6.32 6.31 -2.17
C PHE A 203 -6.58 7.03 -0.84
N THR A 204 -7.02 8.28 -0.90
CA THR A 204 -7.46 9.05 0.27
C THR A 204 -8.99 9.01 0.31
N ALA A 205 -9.55 8.53 1.42
CA ALA A 205 -10.99 8.38 1.57
C ALA A 205 -11.68 9.73 1.81
N GLN A 206 -12.91 9.84 1.30
CA GLN A 206 -13.79 10.99 1.48
C GLN A 206 -14.66 10.85 2.73
N GLY A 207 -14.50 9.76 3.49
CA GLY A 207 -15.28 9.51 4.69
C GLY A 207 -16.72 9.11 4.40
N THR A 208 -16.99 8.63 3.18
CA THR A 208 -18.33 8.21 2.74
C THR A 208 -18.43 6.74 2.38
N GLU A 209 -17.32 6.10 2.14
CA GLU A 209 -17.19 4.79 1.55
C GLU A 209 -17.64 3.69 2.52
N ASN A 210 -18.71 2.96 2.15
CA ASN A 210 -19.19 1.76 2.85
C ASN A 210 -19.10 0.50 1.97
N HIS A 211 -18.87 0.67 0.67
CA HIS A 211 -18.79 -0.43 -0.30
C HIS A 211 -17.61 -0.19 -1.24
N LEU A 212 -17.10 -1.29 -1.80
CA LEU A 212 -16.15 -1.27 -2.92
C LEU A 212 -16.74 -2.02 -4.11
N ILE A 213 -16.36 -1.62 -5.31
CA ILE A 213 -16.70 -2.27 -6.58
C ILE A 213 -15.41 -2.51 -7.35
N ILE A 214 -15.19 -3.74 -7.82
CA ILE A 214 -14.04 -4.14 -8.64
C ILE A 214 -14.54 -4.45 -10.05
N GLY A 215 -13.87 -3.91 -11.06
CA GLY A 215 -14.13 -4.20 -12.47
C GLY A 215 -13.51 -3.16 -13.39
N ASN A 216 -14.00 -3.06 -14.62
CA ASN A 216 -13.50 -2.07 -15.59
C ASN A 216 -14.49 -0.92 -15.76
N PHE A 217 -14.16 0.27 -15.26
CA PHE A 217 -15.05 1.43 -15.27
C PHE A 217 -14.99 2.27 -16.54
N ARG A 218 -14.00 2.05 -17.41
CA ARG A 218 -13.89 2.74 -18.69
C ARG A 218 -14.84 2.15 -19.72
N ASN A 219 -15.19 2.92 -20.74
CA ASN A 219 -15.94 2.36 -21.87
C ASN A 219 -15.05 1.34 -22.64
N THR A 220 -15.65 0.64 -23.60
CA THR A 220 -14.94 -0.39 -24.40
C THR A 220 -13.82 0.20 -25.27
N GLU A 221 -13.98 1.43 -25.76
CA GLU A 221 -13.02 2.12 -26.64
C GLU A 221 -11.75 2.55 -25.88
N ASP A 222 -11.91 2.93 -24.61
CA ASP A 222 -10.84 3.35 -23.69
C ASP A 222 -10.24 2.16 -22.90
N THR A 223 -10.55 0.92 -23.31
CA THR A 223 -10.01 -0.31 -22.73
C THR A 223 -9.12 -1.01 -23.76
N GLU A 224 -7.81 -0.98 -23.52
CA GLU A 224 -6.85 -1.68 -24.36
C GLU A 224 -6.83 -3.17 -24.02
N MET A 225 -6.49 -3.99 -25.01
CA MET A 225 -6.30 -5.42 -24.82
C MET A 225 -5.13 -5.94 -25.62
N ILE A 226 -4.48 -6.98 -25.09
CA ILE A 226 -3.48 -7.77 -25.80
C ILE A 226 -3.91 -9.24 -25.84
N GLU A 227 -3.45 -9.97 -26.85
CA GLU A 227 -3.61 -11.42 -26.87
C GLU A 227 -2.75 -12.08 -25.79
N SER A 228 -3.34 -13.01 -25.05
CA SER A 228 -2.68 -13.72 -23.96
C SER A 228 -1.58 -14.63 -24.52
N LYS A 229 -0.36 -14.48 -24.00
CA LYS A 229 0.83 -15.23 -24.45
C LYS A 229 0.64 -16.75 -24.43
N ASN A 230 -0.09 -17.27 -23.45
CA ASN A 230 -0.30 -18.71 -23.24
C ASN A 230 -1.76 -19.11 -23.50
N TYR A 231 -2.44 -18.47 -24.45
CA TYR A 231 -3.80 -18.83 -24.84
C TYR A 231 -3.84 -20.29 -25.34
N SER A 232 -4.66 -21.11 -24.69
CA SER A 232 -4.71 -22.56 -24.98
C SER A 232 -5.34 -22.93 -26.34
N GLY A 233 -5.80 -21.96 -27.14
CA GLY A 233 -6.58 -22.19 -28.36
C GLY A 233 -8.01 -22.68 -28.09
N LYS A 234 -8.33 -23.09 -26.86
CA LYS A 234 -9.67 -23.50 -26.45
C LYS A 234 -10.51 -22.26 -26.16
N LYS A 235 -11.56 -22.10 -26.95
CA LYS A 235 -12.63 -21.15 -26.61
C LYS A 235 -13.32 -21.61 -25.33
N ASN A 236 -13.71 -20.66 -24.49
CA ASN A 236 -14.71 -20.93 -23.45
C ASN A 236 -16.02 -21.46 -24.09
N LYS A 237 -16.89 -22.09 -23.29
CA LYS A 237 -18.12 -22.74 -23.78
C LYS A 237 -19.08 -21.81 -24.55
N ARG A 238 -18.95 -20.47 -24.43
CA ARG A 238 -19.78 -19.50 -25.18
C ARG A 238 -19.21 -19.13 -26.56
N GLY A 239 -18.01 -19.61 -26.92
CA GLY A 239 -17.38 -19.33 -28.21
C GLY A 239 -16.93 -17.88 -28.41
N LYS A 240 -17.03 -17.04 -27.36
CA LYS A 240 -16.70 -15.61 -27.37
C LYS A 240 -15.27 -15.38 -26.92
N GLU A 241 -14.62 -14.38 -27.49
CA GLU A 241 -13.25 -13.99 -27.15
C GLU A 241 -13.32 -12.85 -26.14
N TYR A 242 -12.99 -13.14 -24.87
CA TYR A 242 -13.04 -12.17 -23.77
C TYR A 242 -11.84 -12.34 -22.84
N SER A 243 -11.69 -11.39 -21.92
CA SER A 243 -10.80 -11.51 -20.77
C SER A 243 -11.54 -12.11 -19.58
N TYR A 244 -11.07 -13.23 -19.05
CA TYR A 244 -11.66 -13.88 -17.88
C TYR A 244 -10.67 -13.93 -16.73
N TYR A 245 -10.98 -13.20 -15.67
CA TYR A 245 -10.13 -13.09 -14.49
C TYR A 245 -10.68 -13.91 -13.36
N TYR A 246 -9.79 -14.58 -12.63
CA TYR A 246 -10.05 -15.04 -11.26
C TYR A 246 -9.54 -13.98 -10.28
N ILE A 247 -10.23 -13.82 -9.15
CA ILE A 247 -9.86 -12.92 -8.06
C ILE A 247 -10.04 -13.59 -6.71
N ASP A 248 -9.11 -13.30 -5.80
CA ASP A 248 -9.05 -13.85 -4.45
C ASP A 248 -8.39 -12.85 -3.48
N ASP A 249 -8.57 -13.06 -2.18
CA ASP A 249 -7.93 -12.32 -1.08
C ASP A 249 -7.99 -10.78 -1.23
N VAL A 250 -9.21 -10.25 -1.32
CA VAL A 250 -9.46 -8.81 -1.42
C VAL A 250 -9.23 -8.13 -0.08
N SER A 251 -8.43 -7.06 -0.05
CA SER A 251 -8.03 -6.39 1.19
C SER A 251 -8.10 -4.89 1.08
N VAL A 252 -8.83 -4.25 2.00
CA VAL A 252 -8.83 -2.81 2.26
C VAL A 252 -8.32 -2.58 3.68
N LYS A 253 -7.23 -1.84 3.84
CA LYS A 253 -6.62 -1.58 5.15
C LYS A 253 -6.23 -0.12 5.29
N LYS A 254 -6.39 0.45 6.49
CA LYS A 254 -5.94 1.81 6.76
C LYS A 254 -4.42 1.87 6.70
N ILE A 255 -3.85 2.92 6.12
CA ILE A 255 -2.39 3.10 6.09
C ILE A 255 -2.00 3.92 7.32
N THR A 256 -1.35 3.27 8.27
CA THR A 256 -0.85 3.87 9.52
C THR A 256 0.68 3.90 9.55
N ASN A 257 1.31 3.02 8.78
CA ASN A 257 2.75 2.96 8.59
C ASN A 257 3.13 2.66 7.13
N CYS A 258 4.40 2.89 6.80
CA CYS A 258 4.96 2.77 5.45
C CYS A 258 4.94 1.37 4.86
N ASN A 259 4.83 0.36 5.72
CA ASN A 259 4.83 -1.05 5.35
C ASN A 259 3.40 -1.63 5.29
N ASP A 260 2.38 -0.86 5.66
CA ASP A 260 0.97 -1.29 5.55
C ASP A 260 0.53 -1.45 4.08
N CYS A 261 1.23 -0.80 3.15
CA CYS A 261 0.90 -0.83 1.73
C CYS A 261 2.13 -0.92 0.86
N ASP A 262 2.29 -2.06 0.17
CA ASP A 262 3.38 -2.27 -0.79
C ASP A 262 3.41 -1.24 -1.91
N CYS A 263 2.26 -0.62 -2.19
CA CYS A 263 2.10 0.35 -3.28
C CYS A 263 2.22 1.80 -2.84
N LEU A 264 2.44 2.07 -1.54
CA LEU A 264 2.77 3.41 -1.10
C LEU A 264 4.17 3.78 -1.64
N PRO A 265 4.40 5.00 -2.18
CA PRO A 265 5.71 5.42 -2.61
C PRO A 265 6.71 5.33 -1.46
N LYS A 266 7.78 4.56 -1.68
CA LYS A 266 8.92 4.45 -0.75
C LYS A 266 10.03 5.41 -1.19
N ASP A 267 9.65 6.63 -1.50
CA ASP A 267 10.49 7.64 -2.14
C ASP A 267 11.05 8.68 -1.15
N LEU A 268 10.75 8.55 0.14
CA LEU A 268 11.34 9.38 1.19
C LEU A 268 12.87 9.26 1.12
N SER A 269 13.51 10.36 0.74
CA SER A 269 14.95 10.48 0.64
C SER A 269 15.43 11.73 1.36
N VAL A 270 16.41 11.56 2.23
CA VAL A 270 16.96 12.58 3.11
C VAL A 270 18.38 12.90 2.68
N LYS A 271 18.66 14.18 2.49
CA LYS A 271 20.01 14.68 2.22
C LYS A 271 20.34 15.82 3.16
N ILE A 272 21.56 15.84 3.69
CA ILE A 272 22.07 16.98 4.44
C ILE A 272 22.73 17.95 3.46
N ILE A 273 22.40 19.23 3.57
CA ILE A 273 23.00 20.34 2.86
C ILE A 273 23.71 21.20 3.91
N ASN A 274 25.00 21.44 3.72
CA ASN A 274 25.81 22.29 4.59
C ASN A 274 25.66 23.75 4.14
N THR A 275 25.35 24.65 5.07
CA THR A 275 25.39 26.10 4.85
C THR A 275 26.39 26.72 5.82
N SER A 276 27.65 26.79 5.40
CA SER A 276 28.70 27.45 6.19
C SER A 276 28.71 28.95 5.90
N THR A 277 28.28 29.77 6.87
CA THR A 277 28.52 31.21 6.90
C THR A 277 29.41 31.56 8.09
N ASN A 278 30.68 31.72 7.75
CA ASN A 278 31.81 32.36 8.43
C ASN A 278 32.22 31.99 9.86
N ASP A 279 31.35 31.66 10.84
CA ASP A 279 31.83 31.39 12.22
C ASP A 279 31.10 30.28 13.01
N ALA A 280 29.98 29.72 12.50
CA ALA A 280 29.30 28.57 13.09
C ALA A 280 29.02 27.48 12.05
N SER A 281 29.34 26.22 12.38
CA SER A 281 28.98 25.06 11.56
C SER A 281 27.47 24.80 11.69
N SER A 282 26.77 24.64 10.57
CA SER A 282 25.35 24.31 10.55
C SER A 282 25.08 23.17 9.57
N ALA A 283 24.02 22.41 9.84
CA ALA A 283 23.52 21.37 8.97
C ALA A 283 22.02 21.57 8.73
N ARG A 284 21.58 21.48 7.49
CA ARG A 284 20.17 21.57 7.10
C ARG A 284 19.76 20.34 6.32
N VAL A 285 18.59 19.80 6.62
CA VAL A 285 18.03 18.67 5.87
C VAL A 285 17.21 19.14 4.68
N LYS A 286 17.45 18.53 3.52
CA LYS A 286 16.55 18.51 2.37
C LYS A 286 15.85 17.16 2.32
N VAL A 287 14.53 17.19 2.39
CA VAL A 287 13.66 16.02 2.22
C VAL A 287 13.12 16.00 0.79
N ILE A 288 13.16 14.85 0.14
CA ILE A 288 12.61 14.57 -1.18
C ILE A 288 11.63 13.40 -1.02
N GLY A 289 10.45 13.46 -1.65
CA GLY A 289 9.44 12.41 -1.52
C GLY A 289 8.77 12.33 -0.13
N GLY A 290 8.13 11.20 0.15
CA GLY A 290 7.41 10.95 1.41
C GLY A 290 6.17 11.83 1.62
N THR A 291 5.43 11.60 2.71
CA THR A 291 4.21 12.35 3.05
C THR A 291 4.42 13.30 4.22
N LYS A 292 4.14 14.59 4.02
CA LYS A 292 4.15 15.61 5.09
C LYS A 292 3.04 15.36 6.13
N PRO A 293 3.21 15.82 7.39
CA PRO A 293 4.38 16.51 7.95
C PRO A 293 5.58 15.58 8.16
N TYR A 294 6.78 16.16 8.19
CA TYR A 294 8.01 15.46 8.56
C TYR A 294 8.41 15.81 10.00
N SER A 295 8.96 14.83 10.70
CA SER A 295 9.64 15.01 11.98
C SER A 295 11.13 14.67 11.84
N PHE A 296 11.96 15.36 12.59
CA PHE A 296 13.41 15.21 12.57
C PHE A 296 13.89 14.75 13.95
N LEU A 297 14.86 13.86 13.98
CA LEU A 297 15.58 13.49 15.19
C LEU A 297 17.07 13.40 14.86
N TRP A 298 17.83 14.37 15.36
CA TRP A 298 19.28 14.39 15.23
C TRP A 298 19.94 13.58 16.35
N SER A 299 21.16 13.10 16.10
CA SER A 299 21.97 12.35 17.09
C SER A 299 22.28 13.13 18.37
N ASN A 300 22.21 14.47 18.32
CA ASN A 300 22.34 15.34 19.50
C ASN A 300 21.00 15.64 20.19
N GLY A 301 19.89 15.02 19.76
CA GLY A 301 18.56 15.16 20.35
C GLY A 301 17.70 16.29 19.77
N GLU A 302 18.25 17.13 18.89
CA GLU A 302 17.52 18.21 18.23
C GLU A 302 16.43 17.67 17.30
N LYS A 303 15.34 18.44 17.13
CA LYS A 303 14.15 18.03 16.36
C LYS A 303 13.77 18.97 15.21
N THR A 304 14.67 19.87 14.86
CA THR A 304 14.48 20.88 13.82
C THR A 304 15.04 20.40 12.48
N GLN A 305 14.54 20.98 11.38
CA GLN A 305 15.07 20.71 10.03
C GLN A 305 16.53 21.20 9.88
N SER A 306 16.94 22.18 10.67
CA SER A 306 18.30 22.73 10.68
C SER A 306 18.84 22.79 12.10
N ILE A 307 20.12 22.46 12.27
CA ILE A 307 20.88 22.58 13.52
C ILE A 307 22.11 23.48 13.28
N SER A 308 22.47 24.27 14.29
CA SER A 308 23.60 25.23 14.27
C SER A 308 24.54 25.00 15.46
N ASP A 309 25.61 25.78 15.52
CA ASP A 309 26.57 25.79 16.64
C ASP A 309 27.19 24.41 16.89
N LEU A 310 27.42 23.68 15.81
CA LEU A 310 27.90 22.30 15.86
C LEU A 310 29.40 22.25 16.14
N ASN A 311 29.76 21.42 17.11
CA ASN A 311 31.14 21.04 17.35
C ASN A 311 31.64 20.08 16.26
N THR A 312 32.96 19.89 16.19
CA THR A 312 33.55 18.85 15.36
C THR A 312 33.06 17.48 15.81
N GLY A 313 32.61 16.65 14.86
CA GLY A 313 32.05 15.34 15.14
C GLY A 313 31.08 14.87 14.06
N LYS A 314 30.63 13.61 14.19
CA LYS A 314 29.63 13.01 13.31
C LYS A 314 28.23 13.29 13.85
N TYR A 315 27.35 13.79 12.98
CA TYR A 315 25.93 13.97 13.25
C TYR A 315 25.12 13.09 12.30
N SER A 316 24.08 12.46 12.83
CA SER A 316 23.09 11.74 12.03
C SER A 316 21.71 12.35 12.24
N VAL A 317 20.84 12.24 11.26
CA VAL A 317 19.43 12.63 11.36
C VAL A 317 18.55 11.51 10.84
N THR A 318 17.56 11.13 11.64
CA THR A 318 16.43 10.32 11.21
C THR A 318 15.30 11.27 10.87
N VAL A 319 14.78 11.19 9.64
CA VAL A 319 13.56 11.88 9.25
C VAL A 319 12.44 10.87 9.17
N THR A 320 11.34 11.16 9.85
CA THR A 320 10.12 10.34 9.81
C THR A 320 9.00 11.13 9.17
N ASP A 321 8.32 10.55 8.17
CA ASP A 321 7.16 11.14 7.51
C ASP A 321 5.84 10.82 8.24
N TYR A 322 4.72 11.32 7.72
CA TYR A 322 3.39 11.13 8.34
C TYR A 322 2.97 9.66 8.47
N TYR A 323 3.37 8.79 7.54
CA TYR A 323 3.11 7.35 7.59
C TYR A 323 4.27 6.59 8.21
N ASN A 324 5.05 7.21 9.09
CA ASN A 324 6.17 6.56 9.76
C ASN A 324 7.21 5.95 8.80
N CYS A 325 7.30 6.42 7.55
CA CYS A 325 8.42 6.12 6.67
C CYS A 325 9.66 6.79 7.27
N GLN A 326 10.78 6.09 7.31
CA GLN A 326 12.03 6.65 7.83
C GLN A 326 13.14 6.57 6.80
N ASP A 327 13.93 7.63 6.73
CA ASP A 327 15.23 7.63 6.07
C ASP A 327 16.24 8.41 6.93
N ASN A 328 17.51 8.07 6.76
CA ASN A 328 18.60 8.61 7.58
C ASN A 328 19.67 9.26 6.71
N ALA A 329 20.28 10.31 7.23
CA ALA A 329 21.47 10.90 6.62
C ALA A 329 22.52 11.23 7.68
N ASP A 330 23.79 11.15 7.28
CA ASP A 330 24.94 11.44 8.12
C ASP A 330 25.73 12.63 7.58
N ILE A 331 26.36 13.38 8.47
CA ILE A 331 27.33 14.43 8.15
C ILE A 331 28.48 14.44 9.15
N ASP A 332 29.70 14.58 8.64
CA ASP A 332 30.89 14.84 9.46
C ASP A 332 31.18 16.35 9.48
N ILE A 333 31.17 16.93 10.68
CA ILE A 333 31.56 18.31 10.92
C ILE A 333 33.04 18.32 11.27
N PHE A 334 33.86 18.97 10.44
CA PHE A 334 35.28 19.15 10.68
C PHE A 334 35.57 20.50 11.32
N SER A 335 36.62 20.58 12.14
CA SER A 335 37.10 21.87 12.62
C SER A 335 37.61 22.66 11.41
N LYS A 336 37.27 23.95 11.35
CA LYS A 336 37.87 24.86 10.36
C LYS A 336 39.35 24.93 10.67
N GLU A 337 40.20 24.24 9.91
CA GLU A 337 41.65 24.34 10.07
C GLU A 337 42.03 25.82 9.91
N ARG A 338 42.43 26.45 11.02
CA ARG A 338 43.05 27.77 10.93
C ARG A 338 44.40 27.55 10.25
N LYS A 339 44.53 27.97 8.99
CA LYS A 339 45.83 28.08 8.32
C LYS A 339 46.76 28.90 9.21
N LYS A 340 47.68 28.24 9.92
CA LYS A 340 48.78 28.93 10.58
C LYS A 340 49.80 29.28 9.51
N LEU A 341 50.01 30.58 9.27
CA LEU A 341 51.21 31.03 8.55
C LEU A 341 52.42 30.62 9.40
N GLN A 342 53.26 29.70 8.91
CA GLN A 342 54.60 29.51 9.44
C GLN A 342 55.55 30.43 8.66
N VAL A 343 56.15 31.38 9.36
CA VAL A 343 57.29 32.14 8.84
C VAL A 343 58.54 31.43 9.35
N THR A 344 59.28 30.78 8.45
CA THR A 344 60.63 30.30 8.76
C THR A 344 61.63 31.41 8.46
N HIS A 345 62.53 31.67 9.42
CA HIS A 345 63.60 32.64 9.27
C HIS A 345 64.93 31.90 9.09
N GLU A 346 65.61 32.12 7.96
CA GLU A 346 67.01 31.75 7.80
C GLU A 346 67.84 33.04 7.85
N SER A 347 68.60 33.23 8.93
CA SER A 347 69.63 34.27 8.98
C SER A 347 70.97 33.68 8.59
N SER A 348 71.54 34.15 7.48
CA SER A 348 72.98 34.02 7.23
C SER A 348 73.68 35.31 7.70
N PHE A 349 74.30 35.25 8.87
CA PHE A 349 75.15 36.33 9.37
C PHE A 349 76.59 36.11 8.92
N ASN A 350 77.01 36.76 7.83
CA ASN A 350 78.41 36.80 7.39
C ASN A 350 79.03 38.18 7.70
N GLY A 351 79.09 38.56 8.98
CA GLY A 351 80.03 39.57 9.53
C GLY A 351 80.11 40.96 8.90
N LYS A 352 79.27 41.32 7.93
CA LYS A 352 79.21 42.64 7.27
C LYS A 352 77.80 43.18 7.42
N ASN A 353 77.64 44.47 7.77
CA ASN A 353 76.37 45.18 8.01
C ASN A 353 75.48 45.32 6.75
N THR A 354 75.13 44.22 6.10
CA THR A 354 74.25 44.19 4.91
C THR A 354 73.33 42.97 4.90
N GLY A 355 72.84 42.53 6.07
CA GLY A 355 71.90 41.42 6.16
C GLY A 355 70.63 41.72 5.33
N LYS A 356 70.33 40.86 4.35
CA LYS A 356 69.03 40.87 3.64
C LYS A 356 68.15 39.78 4.26
N ILE A 357 66.94 40.14 4.69
CA ILE A 357 65.92 39.17 5.11
C ILE A 357 65.22 38.67 3.85
N LYS A 358 65.24 37.36 3.61
CA LYS A 358 64.43 36.72 2.57
C LYS A 358 63.23 36.05 3.23
N LEU A 359 62.03 36.60 3.02
CA LEU A 359 60.78 36.00 3.47
C LEU A 359 60.30 35.00 2.41
N ASN A 360 60.30 33.71 2.73
CA ASN A 360 59.59 32.71 1.93
C ASN A 360 58.15 32.60 2.46
N VAL A 361 57.21 33.24 1.77
CA VAL A 361 55.78 33.07 2.03
C VAL A 361 55.30 31.83 1.25
N CYS A 362 55.19 30.69 1.92
CA CYS A 362 54.57 29.51 1.31
C CYS A 362 53.06 29.74 1.15
N LYS A 363 52.60 29.90 -0.10
CA LYS A 363 51.18 30.01 -0.45
C LYS A 363 50.60 28.59 -0.52
N ILE A 364 49.91 28.14 0.52
CA ILE A 364 49.23 26.84 0.52
C ILE A 364 47.88 26.97 -0.19
N PHE A 365 47.74 26.38 -1.37
CA PHE A 365 46.48 26.28 -2.12
C PHE A 365 45.65 25.09 -1.66
N ARG A 366 44.34 25.37 -1.58
CA ARG A 366 43.14 24.57 -1.25
C ARG A 366 43.33 23.30 -0.44
#